data_AF-A0A4V6MVB2-F1
#
_entry.id   AF-A0A4V6MVB2-F1
#
_cell.length_a   1.000
_cell.length_b   1.000
_cell.length_c   1.000
_cell.angle_alpha   90.00
_cell.angle_beta   90.00
_cell.angle_gamma   90.00
#
_symmetry.space_group_name_H-M   'P 1'
#
loop_
_entity.id
_entity.type
_entity.pdbx_description
1 polymer ?
#
loop_
_entity_poly.entity_id
_entity_poly.type
_entity_poly.pdbx_seq_one_letter_code
_entity_poly.pdbx_strand_id
1 'polypeptide(L)'
;MNNFTTRYKKRFSGNTFVNNSVLFGYILCLLDTIASYKYVYRFEQYENSKIIFLDMKRQPETYLGANNEDFKLDLLNSEPILDEKNTKIFAYEKDHFINFESLNNILNLSISDRPNGKIECNFDLLYFLKSTKDITEIPDEVNHIDIKTILIGFKYLKAINNKNMSKFIQALIFKIFLSRNNDFLKENCTYIQRLMDLNFWSKMDFYITKSFISGLLNIWMINNIFRDGNLILIKNTRRYYDFVYFDKHIPYKNISIDSSRVLLHLEKLLRDQIIFNFFQILLNEINLKSLILDGSIQNILSIEFTCLLFSRPIFKSITLYNFKGYSSSNFLMNLGIVCRNDIEFLRFERLNISSSLLRTFLEKKKLRGLVFYNVEIFETALFLDRYLDSIEKLEYIAFVNVKINSIWWCKLFCKVNLSTLILSFNSIASEQSFFYGFSKFSIVQYTLHLEISFYSLKKPKEFCDSLFYFKFLRTLKLQNYKMNEKTEYCFLRAIENLNELEELTIQQSHLSTKFNDILLKKQRLKTLHIENDFSEKRNLEIVLWDSYKILK
;
A
#
# COMPACT_ATOMS: atom_id res chain seq x y z
N MET A 1 -22.24 -55.75 13.97
CA MET A 1 -21.69 -54.63 14.77
C MET A 1 -21.56 -53.37 13.91
N ASN A 2 -22.67 -52.86 13.36
CA ASN A 2 -22.64 -51.85 12.26
C ASN A 2 -23.72 -50.74 12.36
N ASN A 3 -24.21 -50.42 13.56
CA ASN A 3 -25.29 -49.42 13.74
C ASN A 3 -24.84 -48.06 14.33
N PHE A 4 -23.56 -47.92 14.72
CA PHE A 4 -23.06 -46.67 15.31
C PHE A 4 -22.48 -45.68 14.28
N THR A 5 -21.89 -46.15 13.19
CA THR A 5 -21.29 -45.33 12.13
C THR A 5 -22.32 -44.70 11.19
N THR A 6 -23.48 -45.32 11.01
CA THR A 6 -24.58 -44.79 10.16
C THR A 6 -25.37 -43.67 10.84
N ARG A 7 -25.54 -43.69 12.17
CA ARG A 7 -26.21 -42.59 12.91
C ARG A 7 -25.36 -41.32 13.01
N TYR A 8 -24.03 -41.44 13.12
CA TYR A 8 -23.13 -40.28 13.15
C TYR A 8 -23.01 -39.59 11.78
N LYS A 9 -22.97 -40.35 10.67
CA LYS A 9 -22.98 -39.76 9.31
C LYS A 9 -24.30 -39.08 8.96
N LYS A 10 -25.45 -39.56 9.44
CA LYS A 10 -26.75 -38.87 9.25
C LYS A 10 -26.89 -37.59 10.06
N ARG A 11 -26.33 -37.51 11.28
CA ARG A 11 -26.30 -36.25 12.07
C ARG A 11 -25.27 -35.24 11.54
N PHE A 12 -24.12 -35.69 11.05
CA PHE A 12 -23.12 -34.80 10.45
C PHE A 12 -23.59 -34.23 9.10
N SER A 13 -24.25 -35.03 8.25
CA SER A 13 -24.84 -34.53 7.00
C SER A 13 -26.04 -33.60 7.25
N GLY A 14 -26.86 -33.88 8.28
CA GLY A 14 -27.93 -32.98 8.70
C GLY A 14 -27.40 -31.63 9.22
N ASN A 15 -26.36 -31.62 10.05
CA ASN A 15 -25.79 -30.37 10.57
C ASN A 15 -24.96 -29.59 9.54
N THR A 16 -24.28 -30.24 8.60
CA THR A 16 -23.62 -29.53 7.49
C THR A 16 -24.62 -29.02 6.47
N PHE A 17 -25.70 -29.74 6.21
CA PHE A 17 -26.78 -29.25 5.34
C PHE A 17 -27.54 -28.10 6.01
N VAL A 18 -27.87 -28.19 7.31
CA VAL A 18 -28.50 -27.08 8.04
C VAL A 18 -27.55 -25.89 8.17
N ASN A 19 -26.27 -26.07 8.49
CA ASN A 19 -25.30 -24.96 8.51
C ASN A 19 -25.07 -24.37 7.12
N ASN A 20 -25.02 -25.18 6.06
CA ASN A 20 -24.88 -24.67 4.69
C ASN A 20 -26.17 -24.01 4.21
N SER A 21 -27.35 -24.49 4.59
CA SER A 21 -28.64 -23.85 4.28
C SER A 21 -28.84 -22.57 5.07
N VAL A 22 -28.34 -22.50 6.31
CA VAL A 22 -28.29 -21.28 7.11
C VAL A 22 -27.24 -20.33 6.54
N LEU A 23 -26.08 -20.80 6.08
CA LEU A 23 -25.07 -19.98 5.41
C LEU A 23 -25.57 -19.49 4.04
N PHE A 24 -26.29 -20.32 3.28
CA PHE A 24 -26.87 -19.97 1.99
C PHE A 24 -28.09 -19.08 2.16
N GLY A 25 -28.90 -19.29 3.21
CA GLY A 25 -29.95 -18.38 3.65
C GLY A 25 -29.38 -17.05 4.16
N TYR A 26 -28.23 -17.07 4.83
CA TYR A 26 -27.50 -15.86 5.26
C TYR A 26 -26.84 -15.15 4.08
N ILE A 27 -26.34 -15.88 3.08
CA ILE A 27 -25.85 -15.34 1.80
C ILE A 27 -27.02 -14.79 0.96
N LEU A 28 -28.19 -15.42 1.00
CA LEU A 28 -29.43 -14.93 0.37
C LEU A 28 -30.04 -13.73 1.13
N CYS A 29 -29.84 -13.64 2.45
CA CYS A 29 -30.17 -12.46 3.25
C CYS A 29 -29.10 -11.34 3.14
N LEU A 30 -27.86 -11.68 2.80
CA LEU A 30 -26.76 -10.73 2.47
C LEU A 30 -26.82 -10.28 1.01
N LEU A 31 -27.45 -11.06 0.13
CA LEU A 31 -28.10 -10.58 -1.09
C LEU A 31 -29.34 -9.81 -0.65
N ASP A 32 -29.06 -8.71 0.04
CA ASP A 32 -29.97 -7.64 0.36
C ASP A 32 -30.82 -7.40 -0.88
N THR A 33 -32.04 -7.95 -0.87
CA THR A 33 -33.14 -7.44 -1.70
C THR A 33 -33.55 -6.11 -1.06
N ILE A 34 -32.60 -5.17 -1.06
CA ILE A 34 -32.89 -3.76 -0.87
C ILE A 34 -33.69 -3.40 -2.11
N ALA A 35 -34.97 -3.12 -1.92
CA ALA A 35 -35.71 -2.36 -2.91
C ALA A 35 -34.88 -1.10 -3.21
N SER A 36 -34.24 -1.05 -4.38
CA SER A 36 -33.57 0.15 -4.87
C SER A 36 -34.66 1.16 -5.18
N TYR A 37 -34.86 2.11 -4.27
CA TYR A 37 -35.71 3.24 -4.58
C TYR A 37 -34.98 4.10 -5.60
N LYS A 38 -35.58 4.25 -6.78
CA LYS A 38 -35.11 5.22 -7.76
C LYS A 38 -35.67 6.60 -7.39
N TYR A 39 -34.80 7.46 -6.88
CA TYR A 39 -35.10 8.86 -6.64
C TYR A 39 -34.85 9.65 -7.91
N VAL A 40 -35.78 10.56 -8.22
CA VAL A 40 -35.73 11.40 -9.40
C VAL A 40 -35.96 12.84 -8.96
N TYR A 41 -34.99 13.72 -9.22
CA TYR A 41 -35.07 15.13 -8.90
C TYR A 41 -34.95 15.96 -10.18
N ARG A 42 -35.80 16.97 -10.34
CA ARG A 42 -35.57 18.03 -11.32
C ARG A 42 -34.83 19.18 -10.66
N PHE A 43 -33.97 19.85 -11.40
CA PHE A 43 -33.30 21.04 -10.92
C PHE A 43 -33.31 22.17 -11.95
N GLU A 44 -33.27 23.40 -11.46
CA GLU A 44 -33.16 24.62 -12.26
C GLU A 44 -32.12 25.55 -11.65
N GLN A 45 -31.27 26.15 -12.49
CA GLN A 45 -30.34 27.19 -12.07
C GLN A 45 -31.00 28.56 -12.08
N TYR A 46 -30.72 29.36 -11.05
CA TYR A 46 -31.20 30.72 -10.94
C TYR A 46 -30.00 31.67 -10.74
N GLU A 47 -29.85 32.63 -11.66
CA GLU A 47 -28.90 33.76 -11.58
C GLU A 47 -27.45 33.38 -11.22
N ASN A 48 -26.95 32.22 -11.68
CA ASN A 48 -25.58 31.73 -11.45
C ASN A 48 -25.16 31.68 -9.96
N SER A 49 -26.13 31.69 -9.06
CA SER A 49 -25.94 31.77 -7.62
C SER A 49 -26.52 30.58 -6.87
N LYS A 50 -27.59 29.98 -7.41
CA LYS A 50 -28.28 28.86 -6.76
C LYS A 50 -28.83 27.83 -7.75
N ILE A 51 -28.88 26.57 -7.31
CA ILE A 51 -29.62 25.47 -7.96
C ILE A 51 -30.83 25.15 -7.09
N ILE A 52 -32.02 25.17 -7.67
CA ILE A 52 -33.28 24.84 -7.00
C ILE A 52 -33.67 23.41 -7.37
N PHE A 53 -33.89 22.56 -6.36
CA PHE A 53 -34.40 21.19 -6.54
C PHE A 53 -35.92 21.14 -6.36
N LEU A 54 -36.59 20.50 -7.31
CA LEU A 54 -38.04 20.31 -7.40
C LEU A 54 -38.38 18.82 -7.25
N ASP A 55 -39.46 18.51 -6.53
CA ASP A 55 -39.88 17.12 -6.28
C ASP A 55 -40.42 16.47 -7.55
N MET A 56 -39.94 15.27 -7.86
CA MET A 56 -40.68 14.35 -8.73
C MET A 56 -40.90 13.04 -7.97
N LYS A 57 -42.16 12.62 -7.93
CA LYS A 57 -42.67 11.46 -7.17
C LYS A 57 -41.69 10.29 -7.10
N ARG A 58 -41.53 9.72 -5.90
CA ARG A 58 -40.86 8.43 -5.65
C ARG A 58 -41.49 7.35 -6.53
N GLN A 59 -40.70 6.71 -7.39
CA GLN A 59 -41.14 5.55 -8.16
C GLN A 59 -40.61 4.27 -7.49
N PRO A 60 -41.46 3.32 -7.08
CA PRO A 60 -40.98 2.00 -6.68
C PRO A 60 -40.42 1.29 -7.93
N GLU A 61 -39.19 0.78 -7.88
CA GLU A 61 -38.67 -0.04 -8.97
C GLU A 61 -39.45 -1.37 -9.06
N THR A 62 -39.97 -1.64 -10.25
CA THR A 62 -40.36 -2.99 -10.68
C THR A 62 -39.10 -3.84 -10.83
N TYR A 63 -39.06 -4.96 -10.10
CA TYR A 63 -38.03 -6.00 -10.19
C TYR A 63 -37.68 -6.34 -11.64
N LEU A 64 -36.54 -5.86 -12.15
CA LEU A 64 -35.93 -6.34 -13.37
C LEU A 64 -34.41 -6.17 -13.26
N GLY A 65 -33.70 -7.27 -13.55
CA GLY A 65 -32.29 -7.44 -13.26
C GLY A 65 -31.37 -6.48 -14.02
N ALA A 66 -30.21 -6.28 -13.40
CA ALA A 66 -28.96 -5.85 -14.02
C ALA A 66 -29.07 -4.63 -14.95
N ASN A 67 -29.20 -3.43 -14.36
CA ASN A 67 -28.60 -2.22 -14.90
C ASN A 67 -28.06 -1.34 -13.75
N ASN A 68 -26.73 -1.33 -13.66
CA ASN A 68 -25.90 -0.70 -12.63
C ASN A 68 -25.66 0.80 -12.91
N GLU A 69 -26.66 1.66 -12.82
CA GLU A 69 -26.39 3.11 -12.74
C GLU A 69 -26.78 3.63 -11.35
N ASP A 70 -25.80 3.65 -10.43
CA ASP A 70 -25.96 4.14 -9.06
C ASP A 70 -26.29 5.65 -8.99
N PHE A 71 -25.97 6.42 -10.04
CA PHE A 71 -26.23 7.86 -10.16
C PHE A 71 -26.16 8.32 -11.62
N LYS A 72 -27.14 9.10 -12.07
CA LYS A 72 -27.22 9.69 -13.41
C LYS A 72 -27.59 11.17 -13.33
N LEU A 73 -26.85 12.01 -14.04
CA LEU A 73 -27.08 13.45 -14.18
C LEU A 73 -27.32 13.78 -15.65
N ASP A 74 -28.53 14.20 -15.99
CA ASP A 74 -28.92 14.60 -17.34
C ASP A 74 -29.19 16.12 -17.38
N LEU A 75 -28.47 16.85 -18.24
CA LEU A 75 -28.73 18.27 -18.51
C LEU A 75 -29.80 18.39 -19.60
N LEU A 76 -30.87 19.12 -19.32
CA LEU A 76 -31.93 19.41 -20.27
C LEU A 76 -31.69 20.83 -20.80
N ASN A 77 -31.31 20.94 -22.07
CA ASN A 77 -30.89 22.23 -22.64
C ASN A 77 -32.02 23.02 -23.33
N SER A 78 -33.29 22.67 -23.12
CA SER A 78 -34.40 23.44 -23.70
C SER A 78 -35.76 23.00 -23.17
N GLU A 79 -36.27 23.76 -22.21
CA GLU A 79 -37.62 24.37 -22.14
C GLU A 79 -37.91 24.74 -20.67
N PRO A 80 -38.37 25.98 -20.38
CA PRO A 80 -38.82 26.31 -19.04
C PRO A 80 -40.01 25.43 -18.69
N ILE A 81 -39.97 24.79 -17.51
CA ILE A 81 -41.06 23.93 -17.07
C ILE A 81 -42.21 24.85 -16.66
N LEU A 82 -43.17 25.01 -17.58
CA LEU A 82 -44.45 25.64 -17.30
C LEU A 82 -45.26 24.73 -16.36
N ASP A 83 -45.57 25.30 -15.20
CA ASP A 83 -46.67 25.00 -14.27
C ASP A 83 -47.13 23.55 -14.12
N GLU A 84 -46.68 22.93 -13.03
CA GLU A 84 -47.52 22.05 -12.21
C GLU A 84 -46.96 22.08 -10.80
N LYS A 85 -47.64 22.73 -9.84
CA LYS A 85 -47.46 22.72 -8.36
C LYS A 85 -46.21 22.00 -7.79
N ASN A 86 -45.01 22.30 -8.29
CA ASN A 86 -43.79 21.67 -7.84
C ASN A 86 -43.32 22.46 -6.63
N THR A 87 -43.51 21.90 -5.43
CA THR A 87 -43.00 22.52 -4.21
C THR A 87 -41.48 22.53 -4.26
N LYS A 88 -40.89 23.73 -4.25
CA LYS A 88 -39.46 23.90 -3.99
C LYS A 88 -39.07 23.17 -2.70
N ILE A 89 -38.11 22.26 -2.77
CA ILE A 89 -37.73 21.46 -1.61
C ILE A 89 -36.37 21.86 -1.02
N PHE A 90 -35.43 22.30 -1.86
CA PHE A 90 -34.09 22.70 -1.42
C PHE A 90 -33.42 23.64 -2.43
N ALA A 91 -32.51 24.47 -1.92
CA ALA A 91 -31.64 25.33 -2.73
C ALA A 91 -30.19 25.07 -2.37
N TYR A 92 -29.37 24.75 -3.38
CA TYR A 92 -27.92 24.63 -3.26
C TYR A 92 -27.26 25.93 -3.70
N GLU A 93 -26.37 26.47 -2.88
CA GLU A 93 -25.71 27.77 -3.04
C GLU A 93 -24.19 27.63 -2.91
N LYS A 94 -23.41 28.64 -3.35
CA LYS A 94 -21.94 28.58 -3.36
C LYS A 94 -21.29 28.54 -1.96
N ASP A 95 -22.03 28.94 -0.92
CA ASP A 95 -21.60 28.98 0.47
C ASP A 95 -21.87 27.68 1.24
N HIS A 96 -22.38 26.65 0.56
CA HIS A 96 -22.62 25.33 1.12
C HIS A 96 -21.36 24.77 1.82
N PHE A 97 -21.51 24.21 3.02
CA PHE A 97 -20.35 23.79 3.82
C PHE A 97 -19.49 22.75 3.11
N ILE A 98 -20.14 21.74 2.50
CA ILE A 98 -19.52 20.83 1.53
C ILE A 98 -19.79 21.30 0.11
N ASN A 99 -18.71 21.49 -0.65
CA ASN A 99 -18.77 21.84 -2.06
C ASN A 99 -18.65 20.60 -2.93
N PHE A 100 -19.39 20.61 -4.04
CA PHE A 100 -19.45 19.50 -4.99
C PHE A 100 -19.06 19.98 -6.38
N GLU A 101 -18.09 19.33 -7.01
CA GLU A 101 -17.62 19.71 -8.35
C GLU A 101 -18.77 19.63 -9.38
N SER A 102 -19.57 18.56 -9.34
CA SER A 102 -20.68 18.36 -10.27
C SER A 102 -21.73 19.48 -10.18
N LEU A 103 -22.07 19.95 -8.97
CA LEU A 103 -23.03 21.04 -8.77
C LEU A 103 -22.42 22.41 -9.04
N ASN A 104 -21.15 22.62 -8.70
CA ASN A 104 -20.44 23.86 -9.00
C ASN A 104 -20.25 24.07 -10.49
N ASN A 105 -20.04 22.99 -11.26
CA ASN A 105 -19.99 23.05 -12.71
C ASN A 105 -21.32 23.52 -13.29
N ILE A 106 -22.45 23.01 -12.78
CA ILE A 106 -23.79 23.49 -13.15
C ILE A 106 -23.90 24.99 -12.83
N LEU A 107 -23.62 25.42 -11.59
CA LEU A 107 -23.67 26.84 -11.19
C LEU A 107 -22.83 27.79 -12.06
N ASN A 108 -21.75 27.29 -12.66
CA ASN A 108 -20.83 28.07 -13.48
C ASN A 108 -21.13 28.01 -14.99
N LEU A 109 -22.18 27.29 -15.42
CA LEU A 109 -22.62 27.31 -16.81
C LEU A 109 -23.08 28.72 -17.19
N SER A 110 -22.43 29.30 -18.18
CA SER A 110 -22.64 30.68 -18.66
C SER A 110 -23.73 30.78 -19.73
N ILE A 111 -24.76 29.93 -19.68
CA ILE A 111 -25.77 29.89 -20.74
C ILE A 111 -26.81 30.99 -20.45
N SER A 112 -27.15 31.74 -21.51
CA SER A 112 -28.10 32.84 -21.52
C SER A 112 -29.55 32.45 -21.21
N ASP A 113 -29.82 31.16 -20.99
CA ASP A 113 -31.11 30.60 -20.61
C ASP A 113 -30.89 29.61 -19.47
N ARG A 114 -31.62 29.81 -18.37
CA ARG A 114 -31.54 29.06 -17.09
C ARG A 114 -31.41 27.54 -17.33
N PRO A 115 -30.22 26.93 -17.18
CA PRO A 115 -30.06 25.50 -17.43
C PRO A 115 -30.88 24.71 -16.40
N ASN A 116 -31.63 23.74 -16.89
CA ASN A 116 -32.39 22.81 -16.07
C ASN A 116 -31.95 21.38 -16.37
N GLY A 117 -32.39 20.45 -15.53
CA GLY A 117 -31.96 19.06 -15.68
C GLY A 117 -32.64 18.12 -14.72
N LYS A 118 -32.18 16.88 -14.79
CA LYS A 118 -32.70 15.76 -14.01
C LYS A 118 -31.55 15.00 -13.38
N ILE A 119 -31.71 14.65 -12.10
CA ILE A 119 -30.83 13.72 -11.39
C ILE A 119 -31.64 12.47 -11.06
N GLU A 120 -31.10 11.31 -11.39
CA GLU A 120 -31.61 10.01 -10.97
C GLU A 120 -30.58 9.33 -10.08
N CYS A 121 -30.99 8.86 -8.90
CA CYS A 121 -30.08 8.22 -7.95
C CYS A 121 -30.79 7.19 -7.09
N ASN A 122 -30.03 6.24 -6.53
CA ASN A 122 -30.56 5.20 -5.65
C ASN A 122 -30.54 5.59 -4.15
N PHE A 123 -30.30 6.86 -3.84
CA PHE A 123 -30.25 7.40 -2.49
C PHE A 123 -31.03 8.72 -2.39
N ASP A 124 -31.47 9.08 -1.17
CA ASP A 124 -32.19 10.34 -0.93
C ASP A 124 -31.23 11.54 -1.00
N LEU A 125 -31.13 12.13 -2.20
CA LEU A 125 -30.27 13.28 -2.48
C LEU A 125 -30.67 14.51 -1.64
N LEU A 126 -31.96 14.68 -1.36
CA LEU A 126 -32.46 15.82 -0.62
C LEU A 126 -31.98 15.77 0.84
N TYR A 127 -32.16 14.61 1.48
CA TYR A 127 -31.66 14.37 2.82
C TYR A 127 -30.15 14.61 2.90
N PHE A 128 -29.42 14.09 1.91
CA PHE A 128 -27.98 14.28 1.77
C PHE A 128 -27.56 15.75 1.67
N LEU A 129 -28.17 16.52 0.76
CA LEU A 129 -27.82 17.93 0.54
C LEU A 129 -28.16 18.78 1.76
N LYS A 130 -29.31 18.54 2.41
CA LYS A 130 -29.65 19.20 3.67
C LYS A 130 -28.61 18.93 4.76
N SER A 131 -28.25 17.66 4.94
CA SER A 131 -27.30 17.25 5.98
C SER A 131 -25.89 17.81 5.77
N THR A 132 -25.52 18.13 4.52
CA THR A 132 -24.19 18.62 4.17
C THR A 132 -24.12 20.15 4.01
N LYS A 133 -25.25 20.85 4.18
CA LYS A 133 -25.37 22.31 4.07
C LYS A 133 -24.56 23.03 5.15
N ASP A 134 -24.66 22.53 6.38
CA ASP A 134 -23.89 22.99 7.54
C ASP A 134 -23.48 21.77 8.37
N ILE A 135 -22.40 21.89 9.14
CA ILE A 135 -21.98 20.85 10.09
C ILE A 135 -22.99 20.67 11.24
N THR A 136 -23.78 21.69 11.58
CA THR A 136 -24.83 21.62 12.62
C THR A 136 -26.07 20.86 12.16
N GLU A 137 -26.24 20.64 10.86
CA GLU A 137 -27.38 19.91 10.27
C GLU A 137 -27.19 18.38 10.35
N ILE A 138 -26.03 17.90 10.84
CA ILE A 138 -25.80 16.49 11.10
C ILE A 138 -26.74 16.05 12.24
N PRO A 139 -27.62 15.04 12.02
CA PRO A 139 -28.50 14.55 13.07
C PRO A 139 -27.74 14.06 14.31
N ASP A 140 -28.37 14.15 15.48
CA ASP A 140 -27.80 13.59 16.72
C ASP A 140 -27.67 12.07 16.65
N GLU A 141 -28.63 11.41 16.03
CA GLU A 141 -28.61 9.98 15.74
C GLU A 141 -28.33 9.74 14.26
N VAL A 142 -27.07 9.46 13.94
CA VAL A 142 -26.66 9.05 12.58
C VAL A 142 -26.65 7.53 12.52
N ASN A 143 -27.34 6.95 11.54
CA ASN A 143 -27.36 5.52 11.30
C ASN A 143 -26.40 5.09 10.15
N HIS A 144 -26.22 3.78 9.91
CA HIS A 144 -25.26 3.26 8.93
C HIS A 144 -25.68 3.53 7.48
N ILE A 145 -27.00 3.58 7.23
CA ILE A 145 -27.59 3.94 5.94
C ILE A 145 -27.32 5.42 5.67
N ASP A 146 -27.41 6.28 6.68
CA ASP A 146 -27.12 7.72 6.54
C ASP A 146 -25.66 7.95 6.11
N ILE A 147 -24.71 7.25 6.73
CA ILE A 147 -23.29 7.34 6.37
C ILE A 147 -23.04 6.81 4.98
N LYS A 148 -23.58 5.63 4.64
CA LYS A 148 -23.44 5.07 3.29
C LYS A 148 -23.99 6.05 2.26
N THR A 149 -25.15 6.64 2.52
CA THR A 149 -25.78 7.67 1.68
C THR A 149 -24.89 8.89 1.51
N ILE A 150 -24.30 9.39 2.60
CA ILE A 150 -23.39 10.55 2.56
C ILE A 150 -22.14 10.26 1.74
N LEU A 151 -21.50 9.12 1.96
CA LEU A 151 -20.27 8.75 1.25
C LEU A 151 -20.54 8.46 -0.24
N ILE A 152 -21.68 7.85 -0.55
CA ILE A 152 -22.17 7.67 -1.92
C ILE A 152 -22.39 9.04 -2.59
N GLY A 153 -23.05 9.96 -1.89
CA GLY A 153 -23.25 11.33 -2.37
C GLY A 153 -21.93 12.07 -2.62
N PHE A 154 -20.95 11.93 -1.72
CA PHE A 154 -19.61 12.49 -1.89
C PHE A 154 -18.91 11.96 -3.14
N LYS A 155 -18.98 10.66 -3.39
CA LYS A 155 -18.42 10.02 -4.59
C LYS A 155 -19.08 10.57 -5.86
N TYR A 156 -20.41 10.46 -5.96
CA TYR A 156 -21.11 10.75 -7.21
C TYR A 156 -21.19 12.24 -7.55
N LEU A 157 -21.30 13.10 -6.55
CA LEU A 157 -21.28 14.55 -6.75
C LEU A 157 -19.86 15.14 -6.75
N LYS A 158 -18.84 14.29 -6.57
CA LYS A 158 -17.42 14.67 -6.51
C LYS A 158 -17.19 15.76 -5.47
N ALA A 159 -17.31 15.40 -4.20
CA ALA A 159 -17.05 16.29 -3.08
C ALA A 159 -15.62 16.87 -3.18
N ILE A 160 -15.51 18.19 -3.07
CA ILE A 160 -14.22 18.88 -3.13
C ILE A 160 -13.45 18.55 -1.85
N ASN A 161 -12.31 17.87 -2.02
CA ASN A 161 -11.44 17.47 -0.93
C ASN A 161 -10.78 18.70 -0.27
N ASN A 162 -11.39 19.20 0.80
CA ASN A 162 -10.93 20.36 1.54
C ASN A 162 -11.07 20.15 3.07
N LYS A 163 -10.75 21.20 3.83
CA LYS A 163 -10.85 21.19 5.30
C LYS A 163 -12.28 20.96 5.80
N ASN A 164 -13.30 21.45 5.09
CA ASN A 164 -14.69 21.31 5.49
C ASN A 164 -15.16 19.86 5.35
N MET A 165 -14.87 19.21 4.21
CA MET A 165 -15.12 17.78 4.03
C MET A 165 -14.47 16.94 5.12
N SER A 166 -13.21 17.23 5.44
CA SER A 166 -12.48 16.53 6.50
C SER A 166 -13.15 16.72 7.88
N LYS A 167 -13.56 17.95 8.22
CA LYS A 167 -14.28 18.26 9.47
C LYS A 167 -15.65 17.57 9.53
N PHE A 168 -16.37 17.55 8.42
CA PHE A 168 -17.69 16.92 8.33
C PHE A 168 -17.62 15.42 8.58
N ILE A 169 -16.68 14.74 7.91
CA ILE A 169 -16.41 13.31 8.13
C ILE A 169 -16.03 13.06 9.59
N GLN A 170 -15.19 13.92 10.17
CA GLN A 170 -14.84 13.82 11.58
C GLN A 170 -16.07 13.98 12.50
N ALA A 171 -16.98 14.92 12.23
CA ALA A 171 -18.20 15.07 13.01
C ALA A 171 -19.13 13.86 12.91
N LEU A 172 -19.28 13.28 11.70
CA LEU A 172 -20.04 12.04 11.51
C LEU A 172 -19.47 10.89 12.33
N ILE A 173 -18.16 10.67 12.24
CA ILE A 173 -17.46 9.60 12.98
C ILE A 173 -17.62 9.83 14.50
N PHE A 174 -17.55 11.07 14.97
CA PHE A 174 -17.75 11.40 16.39
C PHE A 174 -19.15 10.99 16.86
N LYS A 175 -20.21 11.29 16.09
CA LYS A 175 -21.59 10.91 16.41
C LYS A 175 -21.79 9.39 16.46
N ILE A 176 -21.00 8.63 15.69
CA ILE A 176 -21.11 7.17 15.64
C ILE A 176 -20.38 6.50 16.80
N PHE A 177 -19.13 6.91 17.03
CA PHE A 177 -18.22 6.19 17.93
C PHE A 177 -18.19 6.75 19.35
N LEU A 178 -18.55 8.02 19.58
CA LEU A 178 -18.38 8.68 20.88
C LEU A 178 -19.65 9.26 21.50
N SER A 179 -20.68 9.62 20.73
CA SER A 179 -21.89 10.25 21.30
C SER A 179 -22.98 9.26 21.74
N ARG A 180 -22.75 7.94 21.63
CA ARG A 180 -23.73 6.92 22.05
C ARG A 180 -23.36 6.36 23.41
N ASN A 181 -24.33 6.30 24.33
CA ASN A 181 -24.17 5.68 25.65
C ASN A 181 -23.60 4.26 25.53
N ASN A 182 -22.68 3.89 26.43
CA ASN A 182 -21.97 2.60 26.42
C ASN A 182 -22.91 1.37 26.35
N ASP A 183 -24.14 1.49 26.83
CA ASP A 183 -25.14 0.40 26.80
C ASP A 183 -25.73 0.20 25.38
N PHE A 184 -25.88 1.26 24.60
CA PHE A 184 -26.39 1.19 23.22
C PHE A 184 -25.39 0.54 22.26
N LEU A 185 -24.08 0.77 22.45
CA LEU A 185 -23.03 0.14 21.64
C LEU A 185 -22.92 -1.38 21.91
N LYS A 186 -23.19 -1.81 23.15
CA LYS A 186 -23.22 -3.25 23.51
C LYS A 186 -24.41 -3.98 22.87
N GLU A 187 -25.59 -3.36 22.86
CA GLU A 187 -26.79 -3.96 22.25
C GLU A 187 -26.76 -3.88 20.71
N ASN A 188 -26.12 -2.87 20.12
CA ASN A 188 -26.08 -2.63 18.68
C ASN A 188 -24.73 -2.95 18.02
N CYS A 189 -24.08 -4.05 18.39
CA CYS A 189 -22.91 -4.57 17.65
C CYS A 189 -23.22 -4.78 16.14
N THR A 190 -24.48 -5.08 15.80
CA THR A 190 -24.99 -5.21 14.44
C THR A 190 -24.88 -3.92 13.62
N TYR A 191 -24.90 -2.76 14.28
CA TYR A 191 -24.87 -1.45 13.63
C TYR A 191 -23.53 -1.14 12.97
N ILE A 192 -22.42 -1.29 13.72
CA ILE A 192 -21.07 -1.03 13.18
C ILE A 192 -20.66 -2.15 12.22
N GLN A 193 -21.12 -3.39 12.44
CA GLN A 193 -20.92 -4.49 11.50
C GLN A 193 -21.45 -4.18 10.10
N ARG A 194 -22.58 -3.46 9.97
CA ARG A 194 -23.13 -3.05 8.66
C ARG A 194 -22.30 -1.96 7.96
N LEU A 195 -21.51 -1.19 8.71
CA LEU A 195 -20.52 -0.25 8.15
C LEU A 195 -19.22 -0.95 7.72
N MET A 196 -18.96 -2.18 8.18
CA MET A 196 -17.80 -3.00 7.80
C MET A 196 -17.99 -3.76 6.47
N ASP A 197 -18.91 -3.31 5.63
CA ASP A 197 -19.19 -3.94 4.34
C ASP A 197 -18.03 -3.69 3.34
N LEU A 198 -17.24 -4.73 3.08
CA LEU A 198 -16.11 -4.68 2.14
C LEU A 198 -16.54 -4.31 0.71
N ASN A 199 -17.72 -4.76 0.28
CA ASN A 199 -18.23 -4.47 -1.07
C ASN A 199 -18.59 -2.99 -1.21
N PHE A 200 -18.93 -2.33 -0.11
CA PHE A 200 -19.19 -0.90 -0.08
C PHE A 200 -17.88 -0.10 -0.17
N TRP A 201 -16.90 -0.39 0.70
CA TRP A 201 -15.67 0.40 0.76
C TRP A 201 -14.78 0.24 -0.47
N SER A 202 -14.78 -0.93 -1.12
CA SER A 202 -14.07 -1.15 -2.39
C SER A 202 -14.60 -0.31 -3.57
N LYS A 203 -15.80 0.26 -3.45
CA LYS A 203 -16.37 1.19 -4.44
C LYS A 203 -16.05 2.65 -4.13
N MET A 204 -15.43 2.97 -2.99
CA MET A 204 -15.19 4.36 -2.56
C MET A 204 -13.87 4.90 -3.11
N ASP A 205 -13.86 6.18 -3.44
CA ASP A 205 -12.66 6.84 -3.94
C ASP A 205 -11.60 6.97 -2.84
N PHE A 206 -10.32 6.89 -3.23
CA PHE A 206 -9.18 6.96 -2.32
C PHE A 206 -9.24 8.16 -1.36
N TYR A 207 -9.65 9.34 -1.84
CA TYR A 207 -9.68 10.55 -1.01
C TYR A 207 -10.77 10.51 0.08
N ILE A 208 -11.88 9.81 -0.18
CA ILE A 208 -12.96 9.62 0.80
C ILE A 208 -12.47 8.69 1.91
N THR A 209 -11.93 7.52 1.53
CA THR A 209 -11.39 6.53 2.49
C THR A 209 -10.24 7.12 3.31
N LYS A 210 -9.33 7.87 2.68
CA LYS A 210 -8.26 8.63 3.34
C LYS A 210 -8.82 9.63 4.37
N SER A 211 -9.86 10.37 4.02
CA SER A 211 -10.48 11.36 4.93
C SER A 211 -11.16 10.68 6.11
N PHE A 212 -11.76 9.52 5.90
CA PHE A 212 -12.35 8.69 6.94
C PHE A 212 -11.32 8.18 7.94
N ILE A 213 -10.19 7.65 7.45
CA ILE A 213 -9.06 7.23 8.30
C ILE A 213 -8.52 8.42 9.09
N SER A 214 -8.33 9.57 8.44
CA SER A 214 -7.84 10.79 9.11
C SER A 214 -8.83 11.27 10.18
N GLY A 215 -10.13 11.24 9.90
CA GLY A 215 -11.20 11.60 10.83
C GLY A 215 -11.22 10.70 12.08
N LEU A 216 -11.13 9.38 11.89
CA LEU A 216 -11.03 8.40 12.99
C LEU A 216 -9.84 8.71 13.90
N LEU A 217 -8.65 8.87 13.30
CA LEU A 217 -7.42 9.17 14.03
C LEU A 217 -7.51 10.52 14.78
N ASN A 218 -8.08 11.55 14.15
CA ASN A 218 -8.25 12.87 14.76
C ASN A 218 -9.18 12.83 15.98
N ILE A 219 -10.27 12.06 15.91
CA ILE A 219 -11.19 11.88 17.05
C ILE A 219 -10.47 11.24 18.23
N TRP A 220 -9.58 10.31 17.95
CA TRP A 220 -8.74 9.70 18.97
C TRP A 220 -7.49 10.52 19.31
N MET A 221 -7.41 11.78 18.86
CA MET A 221 -6.29 12.69 19.13
C MET A 221 -4.92 12.18 18.64
N ILE A 222 -4.91 11.36 17.58
CA ILE A 222 -3.69 10.91 16.88
C ILE A 222 -3.45 11.85 15.70
N ASN A 223 -2.41 12.69 15.81
CA ASN A 223 -2.00 13.52 14.68
C ASN A 223 -1.51 12.63 13.53
N ASN A 224 -1.99 12.93 12.34
CA ASN A 224 -1.71 12.14 11.15
C ASN A 224 -1.50 13.03 9.92
N ILE A 225 -0.69 12.57 9.00
CA ILE A 225 -0.43 13.21 7.72
C ILE A 225 -0.40 12.14 6.63
N PHE A 226 -1.06 12.41 5.50
CA PHE A 226 -0.95 11.60 4.30
C PHE A 226 -0.05 12.26 3.26
N ARG A 227 0.93 11.52 2.73
CA ARG A 227 1.81 11.95 1.62
C ARG A 227 2.05 10.80 0.65
N ASP A 228 1.81 11.03 -0.64
CA ASP A 228 1.97 10.04 -1.72
C ASP A 228 1.28 8.69 -1.46
N GLY A 229 0.14 8.74 -0.77
CA GLY A 229 -0.64 7.56 -0.38
C GLY A 229 -0.18 6.87 0.90
N ASN A 230 0.92 7.31 1.52
CA ASN A 230 1.41 6.79 2.81
C ASN A 230 0.83 7.59 3.97
N LEU A 231 0.60 6.92 5.10
CA LEU A 231 0.08 7.48 6.34
C LEU A 231 1.23 7.61 7.35
N ILE A 232 1.39 8.79 7.94
CA ILE A 232 2.40 9.06 8.96
C ILE A 232 1.66 9.48 10.24
N LEU A 233 1.82 8.69 11.31
CA LEU A 233 1.27 8.96 12.64
C LEU A 233 2.35 9.59 13.50
N ILE A 234 2.09 10.81 13.97
CA ILE A 234 3.12 11.68 14.52
C ILE A 234 2.74 12.22 15.89
N LYS A 235 3.72 12.41 16.75
CA LYS A 235 3.46 13.14 18.01
C LYS A 235 3.40 14.66 17.79
N ASN A 236 4.29 15.21 16.95
CA ASN A 236 4.44 16.65 16.74
C ASN A 236 4.49 16.98 15.23
N THR A 237 3.61 17.87 14.78
CA THR A 237 3.42 18.26 13.37
C THR A 237 4.60 19.04 12.77
N ARG A 238 5.56 19.48 13.58
CA ARG A 238 6.72 20.29 13.14
C ARG A 238 7.93 19.49 12.66
N ARG A 239 7.91 18.15 12.72
CA ARG A 239 9.04 17.32 12.27
C ARG A 239 9.01 17.12 10.75
N TYR A 240 10.15 17.36 10.11
CA TYR A 240 10.38 16.96 8.73
C TYR A 240 10.60 15.44 8.68
N TYR A 241 9.84 14.74 7.83
CA TYR A 241 10.00 13.31 7.60
C TYR A 241 10.72 13.11 6.28
N ASP A 242 11.82 12.37 6.32
CA ASP A 242 12.60 12.05 5.14
C ASP A 242 11.98 10.84 4.42
N PHE A 243 11.76 10.95 3.11
CA PHE A 243 11.06 9.94 2.30
C PHE A 243 11.96 8.78 1.87
N VAL A 244 13.24 8.84 2.24
CA VAL A 244 14.28 7.84 1.93
C VAL A 244 13.93 6.44 2.50
N TYR A 245 12.95 6.34 3.40
CA TYR A 245 12.52 5.08 4.00
C TYR A 245 11.56 4.24 3.14
N PHE A 246 10.92 4.81 2.12
CA PHE A 246 9.94 4.07 1.31
C PHE A 246 10.63 3.25 0.23
N ASP A 247 10.51 1.93 0.34
CA ASP A 247 11.07 1.02 -0.65
C ASP A 247 10.15 0.90 -1.87
N LYS A 248 10.63 1.31 -3.03
CA LYS A 248 9.88 1.20 -4.29
C LYS A 248 9.60 -0.25 -4.71
N HIS A 249 10.36 -1.21 -4.20
CA HIS A 249 10.20 -2.63 -4.52
C HIS A 249 9.22 -3.36 -3.59
N ILE A 250 8.75 -2.69 -2.52
CA ILE A 250 7.69 -3.22 -1.66
C ILE A 250 6.33 -2.71 -2.17
N PRO A 251 5.40 -3.59 -2.57
CA PRO A 251 4.17 -3.21 -3.30
C PRO A 251 3.06 -2.66 -2.38
N TYR A 252 3.41 -2.19 -1.18
CA TYR A 252 2.48 -1.77 -0.15
C TYR A 252 2.72 -0.32 0.23
N LYS A 253 1.63 0.43 0.47
CA LYS A 253 1.72 1.76 1.09
C LYS A 253 1.99 1.61 2.59
N ASN A 254 2.61 2.63 3.16
CA ASN A 254 3.21 2.59 4.48
C ASN A 254 2.37 3.33 5.52
N ILE A 255 2.28 2.75 6.71
CA ILE A 255 1.94 3.44 7.96
C ILE A 255 3.24 3.61 8.73
N SER A 256 3.68 4.84 8.96
CA SER A 256 4.86 5.14 9.77
C SER A 256 4.45 5.66 11.14
N ILE A 257 5.08 5.14 12.19
CA ILE A 257 4.84 5.56 13.58
C ILE A 257 6.17 6.02 14.18
N ASP A 258 6.21 7.27 14.62
CA ASP A 258 7.44 7.95 15.06
C ASP A 258 7.59 8.08 16.58
N SER A 259 6.64 7.55 17.35
CA SER A 259 6.59 7.76 18.79
C SER A 259 5.96 6.60 19.53
N SER A 260 6.59 6.18 20.64
CA SER A 260 6.05 5.18 21.54
C SER A 260 4.67 5.55 22.09
N ARG A 261 4.43 6.84 22.36
CA ARG A 261 3.12 7.31 22.86
C ARG A 261 2.02 7.11 21.83
N VAL A 262 2.31 7.39 20.56
CA VAL A 262 1.36 7.20 19.46
C VAL A 262 1.08 5.72 19.25
N LEU A 263 2.14 4.89 19.26
CA LEU A 263 1.99 3.44 19.15
C LEU A 263 1.13 2.86 20.29
N LEU A 264 1.43 3.21 21.54
CA LEU A 264 0.70 2.74 22.72
C LEU A 264 -0.77 3.18 22.69
N HIS A 265 -1.03 4.42 22.26
CA HIS A 265 -2.39 4.94 22.16
C HIS A 265 -3.17 4.22 21.06
N LEU A 266 -2.57 4.01 19.89
CA LEU A 266 -3.16 3.23 18.80
C LEU A 266 -3.46 1.79 19.24
N GLU A 267 -2.51 1.13 19.90
CA GLU A 267 -2.67 -0.23 20.44
C GLU A 267 -3.81 -0.31 21.46
N LYS A 268 -3.96 0.70 22.33
CA LYS A 268 -5.07 0.75 23.28
C LYS A 268 -6.43 0.84 22.57
N LEU A 269 -6.54 1.63 21.51
CA LEU A 269 -7.77 1.78 20.73
C LEU A 269 -8.13 0.49 19.99
N LEU A 270 -7.12 -0.16 19.41
CA LEU A 270 -7.29 -1.39 18.65
C LEU A 270 -7.52 -2.65 19.50
N ARG A 271 -7.58 -2.52 20.84
CA ARG A 271 -8.09 -3.58 21.73
C ARG A 271 -9.57 -3.85 21.48
N ASP A 272 -10.32 -2.82 21.08
CA ASP A 272 -11.71 -2.99 20.66
C ASP A 272 -11.75 -3.69 19.28
N GLN A 273 -12.42 -4.84 19.22
CA GLN A 273 -12.46 -5.67 18.02
C GLN A 273 -13.21 -4.99 16.87
N ILE A 274 -14.25 -4.22 17.17
CA ILE A 274 -15.07 -3.51 16.17
C ILE A 274 -14.24 -2.40 15.55
N ILE A 275 -13.58 -1.59 16.38
CA ILE A 275 -12.67 -0.53 15.92
C ILE A 275 -11.54 -1.13 15.08
N PHE A 276 -10.94 -2.22 15.55
CA PHE A 276 -9.88 -2.91 14.83
C PHE A 276 -10.33 -3.41 13.45
N ASN A 277 -11.46 -4.12 13.36
CA ASN A 277 -11.96 -4.68 12.11
C ASN A 277 -12.25 -3.56 11.10
N PHE A 278 -12.88 -2.47 11.57
CA PHE A 278 -13.19 -1.34 10.72
C PHE A 278 -11.92 -0.64 10.23
N PHE A 279 -10.96 -0.38 11.12
CA PHE A 279 -9.67 0.19 10.75
C PHE A 279 -8.93 -0.69 9.73
N GLN A 280 -8.91 -2.01 9.94
CA GLN A 280 -8.31 -2.97 9.02
C GLN A 280 -8.94 -2.92 7.62
N ILE A 281 -10.27 -2.83 7.51
CA ILE A 281 -10.96 -2.71 6.23
C ILE A 281 -10.48 -1.46 5.49
N LEU A 282 -10.52 -0.30 6.16
CA LEU A 282 -10.12 0.97 5.55
C LEU A 282 -8.66 0.95 5.08
N LEU A 283 -7.75 0.39 5.89
CA LEU A 283 -6.34 0.25 5.52
C LEU A 283 -6.15 -0.65 4.30
N ASN A 284 -6.89 -1.76 4.23
CA ASN A 284 -6.81 -2.72 3.13
C ASN A 284 -7.26 -2.10 1.80
N GLU A 285 -8.33 -1.30 1.80
CA GLU A 285 -8.86 -0.66 0.59
C GLU A 285 -7.88 0.32 -0.06
N ILE A 286 -7.07 1.01 0.75
CA ILE A 286 -6.03 1.92 0.23
C ILE A 286 -4.62 1.30 0.24
N ASN A 287 -4.54 -0.03 0.37
CA ASN A 287 -3.31 -0.81 0.32
C ASN A 287 -2.24 -0.40 1.35
N LEU A 288 -2.64 0.10 2.52
CA LEU A 288 -1.77 0.40 3.66
C LEU A 288 -1.42 -0.88 4.43
N LYS A 289 -0.53 -1.70 3.85
CA LYS A 289 -0.14 -3.01 4.38
C LYS A 289 1.33 -3.09 4.82
N SER A 290 2.05 -1.97 4.81
CA SER A 290 3.42 -1.89 5.34
C SER A 290 3.45 -1.03 6.61
N LEU A 291 4.10 -1.52 7.66
CA LEU A 291 4.27 -0.80 8.93
C LEU A 291 5.74 -0.41 9.11
N ILE A 292 6.01 0.87 9.38
CA ILE A 292 7.35 1.40 9.66
C ILE A 292 7.40 1.90 11.10
N LEU A 293 8.35 1.38 11.88
CA LEU A 293 8.61 1.80 13.25
C LEU A 293 9.96 2.48 13.37
N ASP A 294 9.97 3.64 14.00
CA ASP A 294 11.19 4.34 14.38
C ASP A 294 11.71 3.90 15.76
N GLY A 295 13.02 3.83 15.90
CA GLY A 295 13.70 3.41 17.10
C GLY A 295 13.47 4.29 18.33
N SER A 296 12.99 5.52 18.18
CA SER A 296 12.52 6.33 19.32
C SER A 296 11.39 5.66 20.13
N ILE A 297 10.78 4.60 19.59
CA ILE A 297 9.79 3.76 20.28
C ILE A 297 10.44 2.86 21.36
N GLN A 298 11.77 2.63 21.33
CA GLN A 298 12.49 1.71 22.23
C GLN A 298 12.34 1.98 23.73
N ASN A 299 11.93 3.18 24.13
CA ASN A 299 11.71 3.52 25.54
C ASN A 299 10.44 2.86 26.13
N ILE A 300 9.77 1.96 25.41
CA ILE A 300 8.75 1.06 25.97
C ILE A 300 9.47 -0.05 26.76
N LEU A 301 10.10 0.33 27.88
CA LEU A 301 10.48 -0.57 28.94
C LEU A 301 9.35 -0.51 29.98
N SER A 302 8.85 -1.68 30.39
CA SER A 302 7.97 -1.95 31.56
C SER A 302 6.45 -2.07 31.41
N ILE A 303 5.84 -1.90 30.23
CA ILE A 303 4.37 -2.06 30.11
C ILE A 303 4.08 -3.32 29.29
N GLU A 304 3.14 -4.15 29.76
CA GLU A 304 2.53 -5.28 29.06
C GLU A 304 2.02 -4.85 27.68
N PHE A 305 2.94 -4.81 26.73
CA PHE A 305 2.69 -4.38 25.38
C PHE A 305 2.13 -5.58 24.62
N THR A 306 0.84 -5.54 24.32
CA THR A 306 0.08 -6.64 23.71
C THR A 306 0.41 -6.87 22.23
N CYS A 307 1.15 -5.97 21.57
CA CYS A 307 1.57 -6.10 20.17
C CYS A 307 0.41 -6.48 19.21
N LEU A 308 -0.77 -5.89 19.37
CA LEU A 308 -1.97 -6.25 18.58
C LEU A 308 -1.76 -5.96 17.09
N LEU A 309 -1.07 -4.87 16.75
CA LEU A 309 -0.73 -4.54 15.36
C LEU A 309 0.12 -5.63 14.69
N PHE A 310 0.95 -6.34 15.46
CA PHE A 310 1.86 -7.36 14.95
C PHE A 310 1.27 -8.78 14.95
N SER A 311 0.32 -9.05 15.85
CA SER A 311 -0.36 -10.36 15.97
C SER A 311 -1.56 -10.52 15.04
N ARG A 312 -2.10 -9.42 14.48
CA ARG A 312 -3.33 -9.42 13.67
C ARG A 312 -3.07 -9.20 12.17
N PRO A 313 -3.94 -9.68 11.26
CA PRO A 313 -3.70 -9.72 9.81
C PRO A 313 -3.86 -8.37 9.10
N ILE A 314 -3.21 -7.30 9.57
CA ILE A 314 -3.22 -6.01 8.88
C ILE A 314 -2.05 -5.92 7.91
N PHE A 315 -0.84 -6.16 8.41
CA PHE A 315 0.38 -5.86 7.67
C PHE A 315 0.95 -7.09 6.99
N LYS A 316 1.51 -6.86 5.79
CA LYS A 316 2.31 -7.80 5.01
C LYS A 316 3.78 -7.41 4.95
N SER A 317 4.11 -6.18 5.35
CA SER A 317 5.48 -5.69 5.45
C SER A 317 5.75 -5.01 6.78
N ILE A 318 6.93 -5.22 7.34
CA ILE A 318 7.42 -4.53 8.54
C ILE A 318 8.80 -3.95 8.26
N THR A 319 8.95 -2.66 8.56
CA THR A 319 10.22 -1.94 8.57
C THR A 319 10.56 -1.49 9.98
N LEU A 320 11.74 -1.87 10.46
CA LEU A 320 12.31 -1.39 11.71
C LEU A 320 13.47 -0.46 11.37
N TYR A 321 13.44 0.75 11.91
CA TYR A 321 14.43 1.78 11.63
C TYR A 321 15.09 2.28 12.92
N ASN A 322 16.41 2.40 12.92
CA ASN A 322 17.20 3.05 13.98
C ASN A 322 17.13 2.36 15.36
N PHE A 323 17.12 1.02 15.41
CA PHE A 323 17.21 0.25 16.66
C PHE A 323 18.65 -0.09 17.06
N LYS A 324 19.32 0.88 17.70
CA LYS A 324 20.72 0.76 18.14
C LYS A 324 20.93 0.64 19.66
N GLY A 325 19.92 0.96 20.49
CA GLY A 325 20.07 0.96 21.94
C GLY A 325 19.92 -0.43 22.57
N TYR A 326 20.53 -0.68 23.72
CA TYR A 326 20.39 -1.96 24.46
C TYR A 326 18.93 -2.29 24.83
N SER A 327 18.11 -1.27 25.11
CA SER A 327 16.68 -1.39 25.40
C SER A 327 15.85 -1.91 24.23
N SER A 328 16.39 -1.89 23.01
CA SER A 328 15.73 -2.43 21.82
C SER A 328 15.60 -3.95 21.84
N SER A 329 16.52 -4.66 22.47
CA SER A 329 16.61 -6.12 22.40
C SER A 329 15.33 -6.81 22.89
N ASN A 330 14.81 -6.42 24.06
CA ASN A 330 13.58 -6.98 24.63
C ASN A 330 12.34 -6.66 23.79
N PHE A 331 12.22 -5.42 23.32
CA PHE A 331 11.11 -5.01 22.44
C PHE A 331 11.12 -5.82 21.14
N LEU A 332 12.28 -5.91 20.50
CA LEU A 332 12.46 -6.66 19.27
C LEU A 332 12.19 -8.15 19.48
N MET A 333 12.59 -8.72 20.62
CA MET A 333 12.34 -10.12 20.94
C MET A 333 10.84 -10.41 21.03
N ASN A 334 10.11 -9.59 21.80
CA ASN A 334 8.65 -9.71 21.89
C ASN A 334 7.99 -9.53 20.53
N LEU A 335 8.46 -8.55 19.74
CA LEU A 335 7.93 -8.30 18.41
C LEU A 335 8.20 -9.50 17.48
N GLY A 336 9.40 -10.06 17.48
CA GLY A 336 9.76 -11.24 16.69
C GLY A 336 8.88 -12.45 17.02
N ILE A 337 8.59 -12.68 18.31
CA ILE A 337 7.72 -13.79 18.78
C ILE A 337 6.26 -13.59 18.35
N VAL A 338 5.73 -12.39 18.51
CA VAL A 338 4.29 -12.11 18.28
C VAL A 338 3.98 -11.87 16.80
N CYS A 339 4.98 -11.47 16.01
CA CYS A 339 4.82 -11.16 14.61
C CYS A 339 4.33 -12.39 13.83
N ARG A 340 3.29 -12.21 13.02
CA ARG A 340 2.66 -13.29 12.25
C ARG A 340 3.55 -13.90 11.17
N ASN A 341 3.27 -15.15 10.82
CA ASN A 341 4.02 -15.93 9.82
C ASN A 341 3.71 -15.57 8.35
N ASP A 342 2.63 -14.81 8.10
CA ASP A 342 2.18 -14.39 6.77
C ASP A 342 2.71 -13.01 6.33
N ILE A 343 3.73 -12.51 7.05
CA ILE A 343 4.56 -11.38 6.61
C ILE A 343 5.35 -11.79 5.37
N GLU A 344 5.34 -10.93 4.36
CA GLU A 344 5.99 -11.13 3.07
C GLU A 344 7.29 -10.34 2.96
N PHE A 345 7.39 -9.16 3.58
CA PHE A 345 8.58 -8.31 3.48
C PHE A 345 9.07 -7.86 4.85
N LEU A 346 10.38 -8.00 5.09
CA LEU A 346 11.04 -7.45 6.26
C LEU A 346 12.15 -6.51 5.85
N ARG A 347 12.17 -5.31 6.45
CA ARG A 347 13.23 -4.32 6.27
C ARG A 347 13.81 -3.92 7.61
N PHE A 348 15.12 -4.08 7.78
CA PHE A 348 15.86 -3.55 8.91
C PHE A 348 16.84 -2.50 8.44
N GLU A 349 16.81 -1.33 9.05
CA GLU A 349 17.69 -0.23 8.73
C GLU A 349 18.31 0.41 9.98
N ARG A 350 19.65 0.52 9.99
CA ARG A 350 20.44 1.06 11.10
C ARG A 350 20.12 0.34 12.42
N LEU A 351 20.16 -1.00 12.40
CA LEU A 351 19.92 -1.85 13.57
C LEU A 351 21.18 -2.61 14.00
N ASN A 352 21.28 -2.84 15.31
CA ASN A 352 22.18 -3.83 15.89
C ASN A 352 21.31 -4.99 16.39
N ILE A 353 21.51 -6.19 15.87
CA ILE A 353 20.67 -7.36 16.17
C ILE A 353 21.52 -8.60 16.45
N SER A 354 21.18 -9.37 17.47
CA SER A 354 21.82 -10.67 17.70
C SER A 354 21.33 -11.70 16.67
N SER A 355 22.17 -12.68 16.37
CA SER A 355 21.76 -13.82 15.51
C SER A 355 20.50 -14.53 16.03
N SER A 356 20.40 -14.70 17.35
CA SER A 356 19.26 -15.31 18.05
C SER A 356 17.97 -14.50 17.93
N LEU A 357 18.06 -13.18 17.90
CA LEU A 357 16.89 -12.32 17.71
C LEU A 357 16.47 -12.28 16.25
N LEU A 358 17.43 -12.16 15.33
CA LEU A 358 17.17 -12.22 13.89
C LEU A 358 16.42 -13.52 13.52
N ARG A 359 16.78 -14.64 14.16
CA ARG A 359 16.05 -15.92 14.06
C ARG A 359 14.55 -15.76 14.23
N THR A 360 14.10 -15.06 15.27
CA THR A 360 12.66 -14.96 15.60
C THR A 360 11.86 -14.26 14.51
N PHE A 361 12.48 -13.32 13.81
CA PHE A 361 11.87 -12.61 12.69
C PHE A 361 11.82 -13.41 11.41
N LEU A 362 12.75 -14.33 11.27
CA LEU A 362 13.03 -15.05 10.04
C LEU A 362 12.32 -16.42 10.06
N GLU A 363 12.39 -17.16 11.16
CA GLU A 363 11.81 -18.49 11.28
C GLU A 363 10.30 -18.52 11.09
N LYS A 364 9.80 -19.58 10.41
CA LYS A 364 8.38 -19.88 10.17
C LYS A 364 7.65 -18.89 9.25
N LYS A 365 8.34 -17.90 8.69
CA LYS A 365 7.75 -16.84 7.85
C LYS A 365 7.77 -17.21 6.38
N LYS A 366 6.75 -16.75 5.64
CA LYS A 366 6.69 -16.88 4.18
C LYS A 366 7.21 -15.62 3.50
N LEU A 367 8.46 -15.25 3.80
CA LEU A 367 9.08 -14.05 3.26
C LEU A 367 9.29 -14.18 1.76
N ARG A 368 8.87 -13.14 1.04
CA ARG A 368 9.17 -12.87 -0.37
C ARG A 368 10.29 -11.85 -0.51
N GLY A 369 10.48 -10.95 0.47
CA GLY A 369 11.54 -9.96 0.42
C GLY A 369 12.24 -9.68 1.75
N LEU A 370 13.54 -9.42 1.66
CA LEU A 370 14.39 -9.11 2.82
C LEU A 370 15.35 -7.96 2.50
N VAL A 371 15.26 -6.88 3.28
CA VAL A 371 16.04 -5.65 3.08
C VAL A 371 16.83 -5.33 4.34
N PHE A 372 18.14 -5.23 4.25
CA PHE A 372 19.01 -4.83 5.35
C PHE A 372 19.89 -3.65 4.93
N TYR A 373 19.81 -2.54 5.67
CA TYR A 373 20.59 -1.33 5.41
C TYR A 373 21.37 -0.91 6.65
N ASN A 374 22.70 -0.99 6.61
CA ASN A 374 23.59 -0.75 7.75
C ASN A 374 23.15 -1.54 9.00
N VAL A 375 22.94 -2.85 8.84
CA VAL A 375 22.57 -3.76 9.93
C VAL A 375 23.82 -4.49 10.42
N GLU A 376 24.08 -4.39 11.72
CA GLU A 376 25.15 -5.13 12.40
C GLU A 376 24.57 -6.36 13.08
N ILE A 377 25.01 -7.55 12.64
CA ILE A 377 24.63 -8.83 13.23
C ILE A 377 25.79 -9.31 14.11
N PHE A 378 25.56 -9.40 15.42
CA PHE A 378 26.54 -9.90 16.38
C PHE A 378 26.18 -11.33 16.84
N GLU A 379 27.19 -12.09 17.29
CA GLU A 379 27.16 -13.54 17.56
C GLU A 379 27.24 -14.41 16.28
N THR A 380 27.79 -15.63 16.41
CA THR A 380 28.48 -16.40 15.36
C THR A 380 27.71 -16.62 14.05
N ALA A 381 28.41 -16.42 12.93
CA ALA A 381 27.94 -16.55 11.54
C ALA A 381 27.53 -17.97 11.10
N LEU A 382 27.80 -19.01 11.91
CA LEU A 382 27.36 -20.41 11.66
C LEU A 382 25.83 -20.57 11.74
N PHE A 383 25.13 -19.55 12.24
CA PHE A 383 23.72 -19.60 12.57
C PHE A 383 22.79 -19.53 11.34
N LEU A 384 23.13 -18.74 10.32
CA LEU A 384 22.29 -18.58 9.11
C LEU A 384 22.19 -19.87 8.28
N ASP A 385 23.05 -20.86 8.54
CA ASP A 385 23.08 -22.12 7.80
C ASP A 385 21.85 -22.98 7.99
N ARG A 386 21.14 -22.83 9.12
CA ARG A 386 19.89 -23.55 9.44
C ARG A 386 18.64 -22.87 8.88
N TYR A 387 18.78 -21.66 8.32
CA TYR A 387 17.68 -20.82 7.84
C TYR A 387 17.29 -21.11 6.37
N LEU A 388 17.84 -22.18 5.81
CA LEU A 388 17.84 -22.47 4.38
C LEU A 388 16.48 -22.65 3.73
N ASP A 389 15.55 -23.31 4.41
CA ASP A 389 14.27 -23.72 3.81
C ASP A 389 13.33 -22.51 3.59
N SER A 390 13.57 -21.40 4.28
CA SER A 390 12.85 -20.13 4.15
C SER A 390 13.45 -19.19 3.09
N ILE A 391 14.68 -19.43 2.65
CA ILE A 391 15.36 -18.61 1.63
C ILE A 391 14.82 -18.92 0.23
N GLU A 392 14.32 -20.14 0.00
CA GLU A 392 13.82 -20.60 -1.31
C GLU A 392 12.65 -19.77 -1.85
N LYS A 393 11.93 -19.04 -0.97
CA LYS A 393 10.79 -18.19 -1.33
C LYS A 393 11.14 -16.72 -1.55
N LEU A 394 12.40 -16.32 -1.34
CA LEU A 394 12.80 -14.93 -1.51
C LEU A 394 12.87 -14.57 -2.99
N GLU A 395 12.10 -13.56 -3.36
CA GLU A 395 12.05 -12.96 -4.69
C GLU A 395 12.81 -11.62 -4.72
N TYR A 396 13.01 -10.98 -3.57
CA TYR A 396 13.64 -9.66 -3.44
C TYR A 396 14.64 -9.59 -2.29
N ILE A 397 15.88 -9.19 -2.57
CA ILE A 397 16.91 -8.94 -1.55
C ILE A 397 17.57 -7.58 -1.82
N ALA A 398 17.69 -6.77 -0.77
CA ALA A 398 18.47 -5.53 -0.82
C ALA A 398 19.36 -5.39 0.42
N PHE A 399 20.66 -5.64 0.27
CA PHE A 399 21.63 -5.58 1.36
C PHE A 399 22.66 -4.49 1.14
N VAL A 400 22.64 -3.48 1.99
CA VAL A 400 23.57 -2.36 1.96
C VAL A 400 24.38 -2.33 3.23
N ASN A 401 25.69 -2.45 3.09
CA ASN A 401 26.68 -2.37 4.17
C ASN A 401 26.46 -3.41 5.26
N VAL A 402 26.15 -4.65 4.86
CA VAL A 402 25.90 -5.78 5.75
C VAL A 402 27.02 -6.81 5.60
N LYS A 403 27.46 -7.40 6.71
CA LYS A 403 28.43 -8.50 6.70
C LYS A 403 27.67 -9.83 6.64
N ILE A 404 27.81 -10.53 5.52
CA ILE A 404 27.17 -11.82 5.25
C ILE A 404 28.25 -12.86 4.96
N ASN A 405 28.10 -14.06 5.51
CA ASN A 405 29.02 -15.19 5.30
C ASN A 405 28.86 -15.77 3.88
N SER A 406 29.97 -16.23 3.29
CA SER A 406 30.05 -16.81 1.96
C SER A 406 29.20 -18.07 1.80
N ILE A 407 28.99 -18.86 2.86
CA ILE A 407 28.13 -20.03 2.84
C ILE A 407 26.67 -19.62 2.52
N TRP A 408 26.22 -18.48 3.05
CA TRP A 408 24.88 -17.95 2.79
C TRP A 408 24.72 -17.54 1.32
N TRP A 409 25.74 -16.88 0.75
CA TRP A 409 25.78 -16.55 -0.68
C TRP A 409 25.73 -17.79 -1.56
N CYS A 410 26.56 -18.81 -1.28
CA CYS A 410 26.52 -20.09 -2.02
C CYS A 410 25.11 -20.67 -2.06
N LYS A 411 24.44 -20.70 -0.90
CA LYS A 411 23.11 -21.28 -0.74
C LYS A 411 22.04 -20.50 -1.48
N LEU A 412 22.09 -19.17 -1.41
CA LEU A 412 21.17 -18.28 -2.11
C LEU A 412 21.25 -18.48 -3.63
N PHE A 413 22.44 -18.52 -4.22
CA PHE A 413 22.57 -18.74 -5.67
C PHE A 413 22.26 -20.17 -6.12
N CYS A 414 22.30 -21.16 -5.23
CA CYS A 414 21.98 -22.55 -5.56
C CYS A 414 20.48 -22.87 -5.55
N LYS A 415 19.62 -22.07 -4.90
CA LYS A 415 18.26 -22.51 -4.53
C LYS A 415 17.13 -21.52 -4.83
N VAL A 416 17.41 -20.29 -5.27
CA VAL A 416 16.45 -19.20 -5.13
C VAL A 416 15.93 -18.69 -6.47
N ASN A 417 14.62 -18.49 -6.54
CA ASN A 417 13.96 -17.79 -7.63
C ASN A 417 14.03 -16.26 -7.44
N LEU A 418 15.25 -15.74 -7.27
CA LEU A 418 15.46 -14.36 -6.86
C LEU A 418 15.25 -13.44 -8.05
N SER A 419 14.18 -12.64 -8.05
CA SER A 419 13.87 -11.70 -9.13
C SER A 419 14.73 -10.44 -9.10
N THR A 420 15.03 -9.94 -7.89
CA THR A 420 15.70 -8.64 -7.66
C THR A 420 16.76 -8.77 -6.58
N LEU A 421 18.00 -8.40 -6.90
CA LEU A 421 19.14 -8.40 -6.00
C LEU A 421 19.83 -7.04 -6.03
N ILE A 422 19.82 -6.34 -4.90
CA ILE A 422 20.48 -5.03 -4.73
C ILE A 422 21.53 -5.14 -3.63
N LEU A 423 22.77 -4.82 -3.92
CA LEU A 423 23.90 -4.99 -3.01
C LEU A 423 24.74 -3.72 -2.94
N SER A 424 25.23 -3.38 -1.75
CA SER A 424 26.25 -2.36 -1.56
C SER A 424 27.20 -2.79 -0.46
N PHE A 425 28.50 -2.73 -0.72
CA PHE A 425 29.53 -3.19 0.20
C PHE A 425 30.30 -2.02 0.83
N ASN A 426 30.60 -2.14 2.13
CA ASN A 426 31.41 -1.17 2.89
C ASN A 426 32.79 -1.72 3.29
N SER A 427 33.15 -2.92 2.86
CA SER A 427 34.44 -3.51 3.19
C SER A 427 34.88 -4.55 2.16
N ILE A 428 36.20 -4.71 2.01
CA ILE A 428 36.81 -5.74 1.16
C ILE A 428 36.40 -7.14 1.62
N ALA A 429 36.33 -7.38 2.93
CA ALA A 429 35.98 -8.69 3.49
C ALA A 429 34.56 -9.14 3.10
N SER A 430 33.55 -8.26 3.21
CA SER A 430 32.18 -8.57 2.78
C SER A 430 32.13 -8.86 1.27
N GLU A 431 32.85 -8.08 0.48
CA GLU A 431 32.91 -8.22 -0.98
C GLU A 431 33.57 -9.54 -1.41
N GLN A 432 34.68 -9.94 -0.77
CA GLN A 432 35.32 -11.23 -0.98
C GLN A 432 34.42 -12.41 -0.60
N SER A 433 33.68 -12.26 0.51
CA SER A 433 32.70 -13.26 0.94
C SER A 433 31.60 -13.47 -0.10
N PHE A 434 31.11 -12.38 -0.68
CA PHE A 434 30.18 -12.41 -1.80
C PHE A 434 30.79 -13.12 -3.02
N PHE A 435 31.98 -12.72 -3.47
CA PHE A 435 32.60 -13.33 -4.65
C PHE A 435 32.81 -14.84 -4.49
N TYR A 436 33.22 -15.29 -3.30
CA TYR A 436 33.36 -16.71 -3.02
C TYR A 436 32.04 -17.46 -3.23
N GLY A 437 30.90 -16.91 -2.80
CA GLY A 437 29.60 -17.55 -3.01
C GLY A 437 29.07 -17.41 -4.44
N PHE A 438 29.28 -16.24 -5.03
CA PHE A 438 28.86 -15.93 -6.39
C PHE A 438 29.61 -16.78 -7.43
N SER A 439 30.85 -17.21 -7.16
CA SER A 439 31.63 -18.03 -8.08
C SER A 439 31.34 -19.53 -8.00
N LYS A 440 30.41 -19.98 -7.15
CA LYS A 440 30.22 -21.41 -6.83
C LYS A 440 29.00 -22.06 -7.47
N PHE A 441 28.12 -21.29 -8.09
CA PHE A 441 26.95 -21.82 -8.75
C PHE A 441 27.20 -21.99 -10.26
N SER A 442 26.54 -22.96 -10.88
CA SER A 442 26.65 -23.27 -12.31
C SER A 442 25.28 -23.44 -12.99
N ILE A 443 24.23 -22.93 -12.34
CA ILE A 443 22.83 -23.06 -12.75
C ILE A 443 22.34 -21.68 -13.24
N VAL A 444 21.50 -21.70 -14.28
CA VAL A 444 20.85 -20.50 -14.82
C VAL A 444 20.01 -19.80 -13.74
N GLN A 445 20.18 -18.49 -13.60
CA GLN A 445 19.51 -17.66 -12.60
C GLN A 445 18.32 -16.92 -13.20
N TYR A 446 17.18 -16.88 -12.50
CA TYR A 446 15.97 -16.16 -12.92
C TYR A 446 16.01 -14.64 -12.67
N THR A 447 17.09 -14.12 -12.06
CA THR A 447 17.17 -12.72 -11.67
C THR A 447 16.98 -11.76 -12.85
N LEU A 448 16.01 -10.86 -12.69
CA LEU A 448 15.61 -9.84 -13.66
C LEU A 448 16.33 -8.53 -13.40
N HIS A 449 16.65 -8.23 -12.14
CA HIS A 449 17.31 -6.99 -11.73
C HIS A 449 18.49 -7.28 -10.80
N LEU A 450 19.68 -6.83 -11.20
CA LEU A 450 20.91 -6.94 -10.42
C LEU A 450 21.56 -5.56 -10.31
N GLU A 451 21.66 -5.06 -9.08
CA GLU A 451 22.35 -3.82 -8.75
C GLU A 451 23.43 -4.10 -7.71
N ILE A 452 24.67 -3.71 -7.99
CA ILE A 452 25.80 -3.92 -7.09
C ILE A 452 26.66 -2.66 -7.02
N SER A 453 26.84 -2.13 -5.82
CA SER A 453 27.83 -1.11 -5.50
C SER A 453 29.00 -1.75 -4.76
N PHE A 454 30.14 -1.82 -5.45
CA PHE A 454 31.34 -2.44 -4.90
C PHE A 454 32.09 -1.49 -3.94
N TYR A 455 32.85 -2.07 -3.01
CA TYR A 455 33.72 -1.32 -2.12
C TYR A 455 35.08 -1.03 -2.77
N SER A 456 35.68 -2.05 -3.40
CA SER A 456 36.99 -1.92 -4.05
C SER A 456 36.84 -1.66 -5.56
N LEU A 457 37.87 -1.17 -6.24
CA LEU A 457 37.81 -1.01 -7.71
C LEU A 457 38.25 -2.26 -8.49
N LYS A 458 39.11 -3.10 -7.92
CA LYS A 458 39.64 -4.31 -8.58
C LYS A 458 38.66 -5.47 -8.42
N LYS A 459 38.41 -6.21 -9.51
CA LYS A 459 37.37 -7.24 -9.54
C LYS A 459 37.88 -8.56 -10.09
N PRO A 460 37.47 -9.70 -9.48
CA PRO A 460 37.84 -11.03 -9.96
C PRO A 460 37.17 -11.31 -11.31
N LYS A 461 37.85 -12.08 -12.17
CA LYS A 461 37.31 -12.55 -13.45
C LYS A 461 36.08 -13.44 -13.23
N GLU A 462 36.09 -14.17 -12.12
CA GLU A 462 35.06 -15.08 -11.66
C GLU A 462 33.67 -14.40 -11.57
N PHE A 463 33.63 -13.09 -11.31
CA PHE A 463 32.37 -12.34 -11.35
C PHE A 463 31.77 -12.30 -12.76
N CYS A 464 32.58 -12.01 -13.78
CA CYS A 464 32.15 -12.01 -15.18
C CYS A 464 31.72 -13.41 -15.63
N ASP A 465 32.48 -14.44 -15.22
CA ASP A 465 32.17 -15.82 -15.54
C ASP A 465 30.81 -16.24 -14.94
N SER A 466 30.50 -15.83 -13.71
CA SER A 466 29.20 -16.08 -13.08
C SER A 466 28.04 -15.27 -13.68
N LEU A 467 28.28 -14.05 -14.17
CA LEU A 467 27.26 -13.25 -14.86
C LEU A 467 26.69 -13.97 -16.09
N PHE A 468 27.46 -14.86 -16.72
CA PHE A 468 27.01 -15.66 -17.86
C PHE A 468 25.73 -16.46 -17.57
N TYR A 469 25.47 -16.83 -16.32
CA TYR A 469 24.31 -17.63 -15.94
C TYR A 469 23.02 -16.81 -15.75
N PHE A 470 23.06 -15.49 -15.81
CA PHE A 470 21.92 -14.58 -15.60
C PHE A 470 21.12 -14.30 -16.87
N LYS A 471 20.65 -15.35 -17.56
CA LYS A 471 20.04 -15.24 -18.90
C LYS A 471 18.79 -14.35 -18.99
N PHE A 472 18.06 -14.19 -17.89
CA PHE A 472 16.82 -13.40 -17.82
C PHE A 472 17.02 -11.95 -17.37
N LEU A 473 18.27 -11.53 -17.16
CA LEU A 473 18.58 -10.22 -16.61
C LEU A 473 18.14 -9.10 -17.56
N ARG A 474 17.28 -8.21 -17.06
CA ARG A 474 16.79 -7.03 -17.76
C ARG A 474 17.51 -5.76 -17.32
N THR A 475 17.89 -5.68 -16.05
CA THR A 475 18.62 -4.52 -15.51
C THR A 475 19.90 -4.97 -14.83
N LEU A 476 21.01 -4.39 -15.26
CA LEU A 476 22.33 -4.55 -14.63
C LEU A 476 22.89 -3.19 -14.25
N LYS A 477 23.14 -2.96 -12.97
CA LYS A 477 23.76 -1.73 -12.45
C LYS A 477 24.99 -2.06 -11.63
N LEU A 478 26.14 -1.56 -12.05
CA LEU A 478 27.42 -1.80 -11.40
C LEU A 478 28.11 -0.48 -11.08
N GLN A 479 28.18 -0.14 -9.80
CA GLN A 479 28.90 1.02 -9.29
C GLN A 479 30.24 0.60 -8.69
N ASN A 480 31.24 1.48 -8.78
CA ASN A 480 32.63 1.24 -8.37
C ASN A 480 33.25 0.00 -9.03
N TYR A 481 32.81 -0.34 -10.24
CA TYR A 481 33.29 -1.48 -11.00
C TYR A 481 34.29 -1.01 -12.06
N LYS A 482 35.60 -1.01 -11.81
CA LYS A 482 36.61 -0.62 -12.81
C LYS A 482 37.11 -1.84 -13.58
N MET A 483 36.97 -1.83 -14.90
CA MET A 483 37.52 -2.89 -15.76
C MET A 483 38.98 -2.58 -16.14
N ASN A 484 39.80 -3.63 -16.22
CA ASN A 484 41.03 -3.68 -17.02
C ASN A 484 40.79 -4.49 -18.31
N GLU A 485 41.74 -4.49 -19.24
CA GLU A 485 41.62 -5.17 -20.55
C GLU A 485 41.15 -6.64 -20.44
N LYS A 486 41.66 -7.40 -19.46
CA LYS A 486 41.29 -8.82 -19.28
C LYS A 486 39.86 -8.97 -18.77
N THR A 487 39.48 -8.17 -17.77
CA THR A 487 38.13 -8.20 -17.20
C THR A 487 37.09 -7.61 -18.15
N GLU A 488 37.46 -6.63 -18.97
CA GLU A 488 36.61 -6.04 -20.01
C GLU A 488 36.23 -7.10 -21.05
N TYR A 489 37.20 -7.87 -21.54
CA TYR A 489 36.94 -8.98 -22.45
C TYR A 489 35.95 -10.00 -21.86
N CYS A 490 36.11 -10.37 -20.59
CA CYS A 490 35.24 -11.35 -19.93
C CYS A 490 33.84 -10.77 -19.68
N PHE A 491 33.76 -9.50 -19.29
CA PHE A 491 32.50 -8.80 -19.07
C PHE A 491 31.71 -8.67 -20.37
N LEU A 492 32.37 -8.32 -21.48
CA LEU A 492 31.74 -8.24 -22.79
C LEU A 492 31.12 -9.56 -23.23
N ARG A 493 31.85 -10.65 -23.05
CA ARG A 493 31.33 -11.99 -23.33
C ARG A 493 30.10 -12.32 -22.48
N ALA A 494 30.06 -11.85 -21.23
CA ALA A 494 28.88 -12.01 -20.38
C ALA A 494 27.70 -11.18 -20.93
N ILE A 495 27.90 -9.90 -21.25
CA ILE A 495 26.89 -9.01 -21.84
C ILE A 495 26.32 -9.58 -23.14
N GLU A 496 27.15 -10.12 -24.03
CA GLU A 496 26.71 -10.78 -25.26
C GLU A 496 25.68 -11.89 -24.99
N ASN A 497 25.81 -12.62 -23.87
CA ASN A 497 24.87 -13.67 -23.48
C ASN A 497 23.58 -13.15 -22.81
N LEU A 498 23.54 -11.89 -22.37
CA LEU A 498 22.37 -11.27 -21.75
C LEU A 498 21.40 -10.74 -22.83
N ASN A 499 20.60 -11.63 -23.42
CA ASN A 499 19.70 -11.27 -24.52
C ASN A 499 18.51 -10.41 -24.09
N GLU A 500 18.12 -10.50 -22.82
CA GLU A 500 16.98 -9.79 -22.24
C GLU A 500 17.36 -8.41 -21.66
N LEU A 501 18.63 -8.01 -21.75
CA LEU A 501 19.14 -6.79 -21.11
C LEU A 501 18.52 -5.54 -21.74
N GLU A 502 17.81 -4.76 -20.92
CA GLU A 502 17.16 -3.50 -21.29
C GLU A 502 17.86 -2.26 -20.69
N GLU A 503 18.48 -2.40 -19.52
CA GLU A 503 19.17 -1.30 -18.83
C GLU A 503 20.56 -1.76 -18.35
N LEU A 504 21.59 -1.01 -18.76
CA LEU A 504 22.95 -1.17 -18.29
C LEU A 504 23.45 0.14 -17.68
N THR A 505 23.86 0.09 -16.41
CA THR A 505 24.58 1.18 -15.74
C THR A 505 25.94 0.65 -15.31
N ILE A 506 27.01 1.30 -15.76
CA ILE A 506 28.39 0.94 -15.38
C ILE A 506 29.20 2.21 -15.15
N GLN A 507 30.16 2.14 -14.23
CA GLN A 507 31.12 3.21 -14.02
C GLN A 507 32.45 2.87 -14.70
N GLN A 508 32.85 3.59 -15.75
CA GLN A 508 34.11 3.36 -16.48
C GLN A 508 34.80 4.67 -16.87
N SER A 509 36.14 4.64 -16.89
CA SER A 509 36.96 5.75 -17.38
C SER A 509 37.20 5.69 -18.89
N HIS A 510 37.08 4.51 -19.49
CA HIS A 510 37.29 4.26 -20.92
C HIS A 510 36.53 3.01 -21.33
N LEU A 511 35.96 3.01 -22.54
CA LEU A 511 35.35 1.85 -23.18
C LEU A 511 36.09 1.55 -24.47
N SER A 512 36.51 0.30 -24.69
CA SER A 512 37.13 -0.06 -25.96
C SER A 512 36.13 0.06 -27.13
N THR A 513 36.64 0.23 -28.35
CA THR A 513 35.82 0.22 -29.57
C THR A 513 34.98 -1.05 -29.70
N LYS A 514 35.57 -2.20 -29.34
CA LYS A 514 34.88 -3.48 -29.29
C LYS A 514 33.71 -3.49 -28.31
N PHE A 515 33.84 -2.76 -27.19
CA PHE A 515 32.77 -2.65 -26.20
C PHE A 515 31.57 -1.89 -26.78
N ASN A 516 31.83 -0.77 -27.44
CA ASN A 516 30.81 0.04 -28.11
C ASN A 516 30.09 -0.77 -29.19
N ASP A 517 30.83 -1.50 -30.03
CA ASP A 517 30.26 -2.32 -31.11
C ASP A 517 29.27 -3.38 -30.60
N ILE A 518 29.56 -4.01 -29.46
CA ILE A 518 28.70 -5.04 -28.85
C ILE A 518 27.44 -4.42 -28.27
N LEU A 519 27.57 -3.30 -27.55
CA LEU A 519 26.42 -2.61 -26.96
C LEU A 519 25.47 -2.05 -28.03
N LEU A 520 26.00 -1.56 -29.14
CA LEU A 520 25.22 -1.08 -30.29
C LEU A 520 24.41 -2.20 -30.96
N LYS A 521 24.92 -3.43 -30.93
CA LYS A 521 24.22 -4.60 -31.50
C LYS A 521 23.11 -5.15 -30.60
N LYS A 522 23.00 -4.71 -29.34
CA LYS A 522 21.98 -5.18 -28.40
C LYS A 522 20.65 -4.49 -28.64
N GLN A 523 19.82 -5.09 -29.51
CA GLN A 523 18.50 -4.56 -29.91
C GLN A 523 17.54 -4.24 -28.75
N ARG A 524 17.65 -4.94 -27.61
CA ARG A 524 16.75 -4.72 -26.46
C ARG A 524 17.23 -3.67 -25.47
N LEU A 525 18.47 -3.20 -25.59
CA LEU A 525 19.05 -2.21 -24.69
C LEU A 525 18.37 -0.84 -24.91
N LYS A 526 17.56 -0.41 -23.95
CA LYS A 526 16.82 0.86 -23.98
C LYS A 526 17.59 1.98 -23.29
N THR A 527 18.33 1.63 -22.24
CA THR A 527 19.05 2.58 -21.38
C THR A 527 20.50 2.12 -21.20
N LEU A 528 21.43 2.98 -21.56
CA LEU A 528 22.85 2.84 -21.27
C LEU A 528 23.29 4.08 -20.50
N HIS A 529 23.78 3.88 -19.27
CA HIS A 529 24.31 4.94 -18.43
C HIS A 529 25.77 4.60 -18.08
N ILE A 530 26.69 5.47 -18.46
CA ILE A 530 28.12 5.29 -18.23
C ILE A 530 28.60 6.44 -17.35
N GLU A 531 28.91 6.13 -16.09
CA GLU A 531 29.44 7.12 -15.14
C GLU A 531 30.97 7.15 -15.23
N ASN A 532 31.57 8.34 -15.34
CA ASN A 532 33.02 8.53 -15.27
C ASN A 532 33.38 9.45 -14.11
N ASP A 533 33.42 8.89 -12.90
CA ASP A 533 33.84 9.64 -11.70
C ASP A 533 35.35 9.52 -11.42
N PHE A 534 36.14 9.04 -12.38
CA PHE A 534 37.58 8.95 -12.21
C PHE A 534 38.20 10.33 -12.45
N SER A 535 39.03 10.80 -11.51
CA SER A 535 39.71 12.11 -11.53
C SER A 535 40.65 12.37 -12.72
N GLU A 536 40.78 11.42 -13.63
CA GLU A 536 41.52 11.59 -14.87
C GLU A 536 40.62 12.32 -15.87
N LYS A 537 40.97 13.59 -16.18
CA LYS A 537 40.37 14.41 -17.26
C LYS A 537 40.56 13.74 -18.63
N ARG A 538 39.89 12.63 -18.89
CA ARG A 538 39.78 12.01 -20.21
C ARG A 538 38.32 12.08 -20.60
N ASN A 539 38.06 12.74 -21.71
CA ASN A 539 36.74 12.76 -22.32
C ASN A 539 36.37 11.31 -22.69
N LEU A 540 35.15 10.89 -22.35
CA LEU A 540 34.59 9.64 -22.84
C LEU A 540 34.43 9.76 -24.36
N GLU A 541 35.28 9.09 -25.12
CA GLU A 541 35.10 8.95 -26.57
C GLU A 541 34.07 7.85 -26.83
N ILE A 542 32.82 8.25 -27.07
CA ILE A 542 31.75 7.35 -27.49
C ILE A 542 31.44 7.65 -28.97
N VAL A 543 31.67 6.67 -29.84
CA VAL A 543 31.24 6.74 -31.25
C VAL A 543 29.83 6.14 -31.33
N LEU A 544 28.81 6.98 -31.57
CA LEU A 544 27.39 6.58 -31.63
C LEU A 544 26.84 6.66 -33.06
N TRP A 545 26.02 5.67 -33.43
CA TRP A 545 25.16 5.70 -34.62
C TRP A 545 23.71 5.33 -34.20
N ASP A 546 22.83 6.33 -34.23
CA ASP A 546 21.35 6.40 -34.35
C ASP A 546 20.36 5.47 -33.58
N SER A 547 20.73 4.67 -32.57
CA SER A 547 19.78 3.68 -32.00
C SER A 547 19.28 3.84 -30.55
N TYR A 548 19.60 4.91 -29.82
CA TYR A 548 19.23 5.03 -28.38
C TYR A 548 18.11 6.04 -28.07
N LYS A 549 17.18 5.68 -27.16
CA LYS A 549 16.04 6.54 -26.74
C LYS A 549 16.42 7.63 -25.73
N ILE A 550 17.35 7.37 -24.81
CA ILE A 550 17.87 8.33 -23.82
C ILE A 550 19.34 7.97 -23.50
N LEU A 551 20.25 8.92 -23.70
CA LEU A 551 21.63 8.86 -23.21
C LEU A 551 21.73 9.84 -22.03
N LYS A 552 22.26 9.40 -20.88
CA LYS A 552 22.57 10.27 -19.74
C LYS A 552 23.99 10.04 -19.29
#